data_AF-A0A7C5EEC4-F1
#
_entry.id   AF-A0A7C5EEC4-F1
#
_cell.length_a   1.000
_cell.length_b   1.000
_cell.length_c   1.000
_cell.angle_alpha   90.00
_cell.angle_beta   90.00
_cell.angle_gamma   90.00
#
_symmetry.space_group_name_H-M   'P 1'
#
loop_
_entity.id
_entity.type
_entity.pdbx_description
1 polymer ?
#
loop_
_entity_poly.entity_id
_entity_poly.type
_entity_poly.pdbx_seq_one_letter_code
_entity_poly.pdbx_strand_id
1 'polypeptide(L)'
;REALCARGIDERGLEAGHRRTLDFLRLHGRPVGRRRLAGLLGMSVRLFVDAVEPLLLGLGLVCATPRGLAIAGFGERVAEGGLQISRGFRTRAPRARYGALAGLPA
;
A
#
# COMPACT_ATOMS: atom_id res chain seq x y z
N ARG A 1 1.33 -32.80 4.98
CA ARG A 1 1.43 -31.85 3.85
C ARG A 1 1.64 -30.46 4.44
N GLU A 2 2.87 -30.19 4.87
CA GLU A 2 3.26 -28.95 5.54
C GLU A 2 3.87 -28.01 4.50
N ALA A 3 3.14 -26.98 4.15
CA ALA A 3 3.66 -25.85 3.38
C ALA A 3 3.20 -24.55 4.05
N LEU A 4 3.50 -24.41 5.34
CA LEU A 4 3.62 -23.10 5.97
C LEU A 4 4.95 -22.51 5.48
N CYS A 5 5.00 -22.14 4.20
CA CYS A 5 6.01 -21.20 3.73
C CYS A 5 5.95 -20.03 4.69
N ALA A 6 7.02 -19.82 5.45
CA ALA A 6 7.21 -18.65 6.29
C ALA A 6 6.95 -17.43 5.41
N ARG A 7 5.71 -16.92 5.43
CA ARG A 7 5.37 -15.66 4.78
C ARG A 7 6.29 -14.69 5.48
N GLY A 8 7.24 -14.11 4.74
CA GLY A 8 8.18 -13.08 5.21
C GLY A 8 7.43 -11.80 5.58
N ILE A 9 6.50 -11.94 6.51
CA ILE A 9 5.75 -10.93 7.22
C ILE A 9 6.74 -10.44 8.25
N ASP A 10 7.16 -9.20 8.11
CA ASP A 10 8.03 -8.56 9.09
C ASP A 10 7.31 -8.52 10.46
N GLU A 11 8.07 -8.21 11.52
CA GLU A 11 7.53 -8.04 12.88
C GLU A 11 6.41 -6.97 12.97
N ARG A 12 6.16 -6.25 11.87
CA ARG A 12 5.20 -5.15 11.73
C ARG A 12 3.96 -5.55 10.91
N GLY A 13 3.82 -6.82 10.55
CA GLY A 13 2.64 -7.37 9.87
C GLY A 13 2.62 -7.15 8.35
N LEU A 14 3.71 -6.64 7.76
CA LEU A 14 3.81 -6.35 6.34
C LEU A 14 4.75 -7.33 5.64
N GLU A 15 4.32 -7.84 4.50
CA GLU A 15 5.18 -8.65 3.63
C GLU A 15 6.20 -7.78 2.93
N ALA A 16 7.35 -8.38 2.57
CA ALA A 16 8.42 -7.69 1.86
C ALA A 16 7.93 -6.93 0.60
N GLY A 17 6.93 -7.47 -0.11
CA GLY A 17 6.34 -6.80 -1.27
C GLY A 17 5.54 -5.54 -0.92
N HIS A 18 4.85 -5.53 0.22
CA HIS A 18 4.16 -4.35 0.71
C HIS A 18 5.16 -3.26 1.09
N ARG A 19 6.25 -3.62 1.78
CA ARG A 19 7.34 -2.70 2.13
C ARG A 19 7.93 -2.02 0.89
N ARG A 20 8.35 -2.81 -0.10
CA ARG A 20 8.90 -2.30 -1.36
C ARG A 20 7.92 -1.37 -2.08
N THR A 21 6.63 -1.68 -2.03
CA THR A 21 5.60 -0.83 -2.64
C THR A 21 5.53 0.54 -1.95
N LEU A 22 5.51 0.57 -0.62
CA LEU A 22 5.48 1.81 0.15
C LEU A 22 6.75 2.62 -0.05
N ASP A 23 7.92 1.99 0.03
CA ASP A 23 9.21 2.66 -0.18
C ASP A 23 9.29 3.25 -1.59
N PHE A 24 8.84 2.51 -2.61
CA PHE A 24 8.81 3.01 -3.97
C PHE A 24 7.87 4.20 -4.15
N LEU A 25 6.66 4.14 -3.58
CA LEU A 25 5.69 5.22 -3.66
C LEU A 25 6.19 6.48 -2.94
N ARG A 26 6.78 6.32 -1.76
CA ARG A 26 7.43 7.37 -0.98
C ARG A 26 8.54 8.05 -1.78
N LEU A 27 9.50 7.27 -2.29
CA LEU A 27 10.63 7.79 -3.07
C LEU A 27 10.17 8.47 -4.35
N HIS A 28 9.09 7.99 -4.97
CA HIS A 28 8.58 8.55 -6.22
C HIS A 28 7.74 9.83 -6.01
N GLY A 29 7.13 10.03 -4.84
CA GLY A 29 6.44 11.26 -4.44
C GLY A 29 5.17 11.61 -5.23
N ARG A 30 4.69 10.75 -6.13
CA ARG A 30 3.50 10.97 -6.97
C ARG A 30 2.82 9.64 -7.30
N PRO A 31 1.53 9.64 -7.69
CA PRO A 31 0.80 8.41 -7.97
C PRO A 31 1.48 7.55 -9.03
N VAL A 32 1.58 6.25 -8.77
CA VAL A 32 2.21 5.26 -9.64
C VAL A 32 1.18 4.26 -10.15
N GLY A 33 1.20 4.01 -11.46
CA GLY A 33 0.31 3.03 -12.09
C GLY A 33 0.48 1.61 -11.56
N ARG A 34 -0.65 0.92 -11.40
CA ARG A 34 -0.73 -0.48 -10.94
C ARG A 34 0.18 -1.42 -11.72
N ARG A 35 0.32 -1.21 -13.05
CA ARG A 35 1.24 -2.00 -13.88
C ARG A 35 2.69 -1.88 -13.45
N ARG A 36 3.13 -0.68 -13.05
CA ARG A 36 4.50 -0.43 -12.60
C ARG A 36 4.73 -1.02 -11.21
N LEU A 37 3.75 -0.90 -10.31
CA LEU A 37 3.81 -1.50 -8.98
C LEU A 37 3.81 -3.03 -9.03
N ALA A 38 2.99 -3.62 -9.89
CA ALA A 38 3.02 -5.07 -10.13
C ALA A 38 4.39 -5.53 -10.68
N GLY A 39 4.94 -4.77 -11.64
CA GLY A 39 6.28 -5.03 -12.19
C GLY A 39 7.40 -4.95 -11.15
N LEU A 40 7.33 -3.98 -10.22
CA LEU A 40 8.26 -3.87 -9.09
C LEU A 40 8.28 -5.13 -8.22
N LEU A 41 7.11 -5.77 -8.05
CA LEU A 41 6.96 -6.97 -7.23
C LEU A 41 7.15 -8.27 -8.03
N GLY A 42 7.45 -8.19 -9.33
CA GLY A 42 7.57 -9.37 -10.19
C GLY A 42 6.27 -10.15 -10.34
N MET A 43 5.11 -9.49 -10.21
CA MET A 43 3.80 -10.12 -10.29
C MET A 43 2.93 -9.57 -11.42
N SER A 44 1.85 -10.28 -11.73
CA SER A 44 0.87 -9.82 -12.71
C SER A 44 0.05 -8.66 -12.15
N VAL A 45 -0.42 -7.77 -13.04
CA VAL A 45 -1.30 -6.65 -12.66
C VAL A 45 -2.58 -7.15 -12.00
N ARG A 46 -3.13 -8.27 -12.51
CA ARG A 46 -4.32 -8.89 -11.95
C ARG A 46 -4.08 -9.33 -10.49
N LEU A 47 -3.00 -10.04 -10.22
CA LEU A 47 -2.67 -10.47 -8.85
C LEU A 47 -2.48 -9.28 -7.90
N PHE A 48 -1.82 -8.22 -8.38
CA PHE A 48 -1.65 -7.00 -7.60
C PHE A 48 -2.99 -6.35 -7.23
N VAL A 49 -3.90 -6.21 -8.20
CA VAL A 49 -5.23 -5.60 -8.00
C VAL A 49 -6.14 -6.49 -7.13
N ASP A 50 -6.04 -7.81 -7.26
CA ASP A 50 -6.91 -8.74 -6.56
C ASP A 50 -6.45 -8.99 -5.10
N ALA A 51 -5.15 -8.95 -4.83
CA ALA A 51 -4.58 -9.36 -3.54
C ALA A 51 -3.83 -8.25 -2.77
N VAL A 52 -3.09 -7.38 -3.46
CA VAL A 52 -2.17 -6.43 -2.82
C VAL A 52 -2.84 -5.07 -2.59
N GLU A 53 -3.43 -4.51 -3.64
CA GLU A 53 -4.07 -3.19 -3.59
C GLU A 53 -5.18 -3.10 -2.52
N PRO A 54 -6.13 -4.05 -2.41
CA PRO A 54 -7.20 -3.98 -1.43
C PRO A 54 -6.67 -4.00 0.01
N LEU A 55 -5.58 -4.73 0.26
CA LEU A 55 -4.94 -4.80 1.56
C LEU A 55 -4.27 -3.46 1.90
N LEU A 56 -3.47 -2.90 0.99
CA LEU A 56 -2.80 -1.61 1.21
C LEU A 56 -3.80 -0.46 1.41
N LEU A 57 -4.90 -0.47 0.65
CA LEU A 57 -6.01 0.49 0.80
C LEU A 57 -6.77 0.28 2.11
N GLY A 58 -7.09 -0.96 2.47
CA GLY A 58 -7.82 -1.30 3.69
C GLY A 58 -7.06 -0.96 4.97
N LEU A 59 -5.72 -1.01 4.91
CA LEU A 59 -4.84 -0.55 5.97
C LEU A 59 -4.62 0.97 5.98
N GLY A 60 -5.10 1.70 4.96
CA GLY A 60 -4.91 3.14 4.83
C GLY A 60 -3.46 3.56 4.55
N LEU A 61 -2.64 2.64 4.01
CA LEU A 61 -1.23 2.89 3.71
C LEU A 61 -1.05 3.62 2.37
N VAL A 62 -2.01 3.43 1.47
CA VAL A 62 -2.05 4.05 0.14
C VAL A 62 -3.43 4.59 -0.15
N CYS A 63 -3.53 5.46 -1.16
CA CYS A 63 -4.77 6.00 -1.69
C CYS A 63 -4.88 5.67 -3.17
N ALA A 64 -6.07 5.22 -3.61
CA ALA A 64 -6.34 4.96 -5.01
C ALA A 64 -6.59 6.27 -5.77
N THR A 65 -5.96 6.45 -6.93
CA THR A 65 -6.09 7.61 -7.81
C THR A 65 -6.46 7.15 -9.22
N PRO A 66 -6.96 8.03 -10.11
CA PRO A 66 -7.20 7.67 -11.51
C PRO A 66 -5.94 7.13 -12.22
N ARG A 67 -4.75 7.57 -11.80
CA ARG A 67 -3.45 7.18 -12.39
C ARG A 67 -2.79 5.98 -11.72
N GLY A 68 -3.33 5.45 -10.62
CA GLY A 68 -2.75 4.34 -9.87
C GLY A 68 -2.81 4.55 -8.35
N LEU A 69 -1.75 4.21 -7.62
CA LEU A 69 -1.71 4.38 -6.15
C LEU A 69 -0.74 5.48 -5.74
N ALA A 70 -1.09 6.23 -4.71
CA ALA A 70 -0.19 7.15 -4.02
C ALA A 70 -0.02 6.71 -2.57
N ILE A 71 1.13 7.00 -1.96
CA ILE A 71 1.32 6.74 -0.53
C ILE A 71 0.46 7.71 0.30
N ALA A 72 -0.15 7.19 1.37
CA ALA A 72 -0.89 7.99 2.33
C ALA A 72 0.03 8.42 3.49
N GLY A 73 -0.33 9.48 4.23
CA GLY A 73 0.48 9.93 5.38
C GLY A 73 0.67 8.86 6.47
N PHE A 74 -0.28 7.92 6.61
CA PHE A 74 -0.09 6.75 7.49
C PHE A 74 0.94 5.77 6.91
N GLY A 75 0.91 5.55 5.60
CA GLY A 75 1.90 4.73 4.88
C GLY A 75 3.31 5.27 4.97
N GLU A 76 3.50 6.60 4.89
CA GLU A 76 4.80 7.26 5.06
C GLU A 76 5.44 6.91 6.41
N ARG A 77 4.68 7.05 7.51
CA ARG A 77 5.18 6.74 8.86
C ARG A 77 5.51 5.26 9.04
N VAL A 78 4.75 4.39 8.39
CA VAL A 78 5.00 2.93 8.42
C VAL A 78 6.24 2.59 7.59
N ALA A 79 6.45 3.24 6.45
CA ALA A 79 7.63 3.09 5.60
C ALA A 79 8.90 3.54 6.34
N GLU A 80 8.85 4.70 7.01
CA GLU A 80 9.91 5.23 7.88
C GLU A 80 10.22 4.35 9.09
N GLY A 81 9.35 3.40 9.41
CA GLY A 81 9.54 2.45 10.50
C GLY A 81 9.07 2.96 11.87
N GLY A 82 8.47 4.15 11.93
CA GLY A 82 7.97 4.76 13.17
C GLY A 82 6.64 4.21 13.68
N LEU A 83 5.98 3.29 12.97
CA LEU A 83 4.68 2.74 13.37
C LEU A 83 4.50 1.25 13.01
N GLN A 84 4.03 0.46 13.97
CA GLN A 84 3.80 -0.99 13.83
C GLN A 84 2.31 -1.29 13.57
N ILE A 85 2.00 -2.20 12.64
CA ILE A 85 0.63 -2.69 12.41
C ILE A 85 0.45 -4.01 13.18
N SER A 86 0.03 -3.93 14.43
CA SER A 86 -0.26 -5.14 15.23
C SER A 86 -1.48 -5.88 14.68
N ARG A 87 -1.48 -7.23 14.70
CA ARG A 87 -2.52 -8.16 14.18
C ARG A 87 -3.97 -7.93 14.69
N GLY A 88 -4.22 -6.95 15.54
CA GLY A 88 -5.54 -6.58 16.05
C GLY A 88 -6.11 -5.28 15.48
N PHE A 89 -5.44 -4.64 14.51
CA PHE A 89 -5.91 -3.37 13.94
C PHE A 89 -7.18 -3.57 13.11
N ARG A 90 -8.35 -3.53 13.77
CA ARG A 90 -9.64 -3.31 13.12
C ARG A 90 -9.65 -1.87 12.61
N THR A 91 -9.17 -1.65 11.38
CA THR A 91 -9.30 -0.35 10.73
C THR A 91 -10.79 -0.10 10.49
N ARG A 92 -11.38 0.83 11.23
CA ARG A 92 -12.55 1.57 10.75
C ARG A 92 -12.02 2.41 9.60
N ALA A 93 -12.03 1.85 8.40
CA ALA A 93 -11.57 2.53 7.18
C ALA A 93 -12.17 3.95 7.20
N PRO A 94 -11.34 5.01 7.22
CA PRO A 94 -11.89 6.33 6.98
C PRO A 94 -12.45 6.27 5.56
N ARG A 95 -13.78 6.40 5.44
CA ARG A 95 -14.42 6.75 4.17
C ARG A 95 -13.92 8.15 3.83
N ALA A 96 -12.69 8.24 3.32
CA ALA A 96 -12.08 9.46 2.89
C ALA A 96 -12.90 9.94 1.69
N ARG A 97 -13.74 10.95 1.96
CA ARG A 97 -14.46 11.72 0.96
C ARG A 97 -13.40 12.29 0.01
N TYR A 98 -13.34 11.74 -1.19
CA TYR A 98 -12.49 12.20 -2.31
C TYR A 98 -12.98 13.54 -2.90
N GLY A 99 -13.44 14.47 -2.05
CA GLY A 99 -14.00 15.76 -2.45
C GLY A 99 -13.13 16.98 -2.15
N ALA A 100 -11.98 16.83 -1.48
CA ALA A 100 -11.22 17.97 -0.95
C ALA A 100 -9.78 18.13 -1.48
N LEU A 101 -9.35 17.34 -2.46
CA LEU A 101 -8.01 17.47 -3.08
C LEU A 101 -8.04 17.87 -4.56
N ALA A 102 -9.19 18.26 -5.09
CA ALA A 102 -9.30 18.95 -6.38
C ALA A 102 -9.10 20.45 -6.17
N GLY A 103 -7.87 20.87 -5.89
CA GLY A 103 -7.54 22.25 -5.53
C GLY A 103 -6.11 22.66 -5.84
N LEU A 104 -5.57 22.24 -6.98
CA LEU A 104 -4.34 22.80 -7.55
C LEU A 104 -4.66 23.31 -8.97
N PRO A 105 -4.20 24.52 -9.35
CA PRO A 105 -4.67 25.24 -10.52
C PRO A 105 -4.27 24.56 -11.84
N ALA A 106 -5.05 24.93 -12.88
CA ALA A 106 -5.25 24.30 -14.18
C ALA A 106 -3.98 23.94 -14.98
#